data_AF-A0A968KIY9-F1
#
_entry.id   AF-A0A968KIY9-F1
#
_cell.length_a   1.000
_cell.length_b   1.000
_cell.length_c   1.000
_cell.angle_alpha   90.00
_cell.angle_beta   90.00
_cell.angle_gamma   90.00
#
_symmetry.space_group_name_H-M   'P 1'
#
loop_
_entity.id
_entity.type
_entity.pdbx_description
1 polymer ?
#
loop_
_entity_poly.entity_id
_entity_poly.type
_entity_poly.pdbx_seq_one_letter_code
_entity_poly.pdbx_strand_id
1 'polypeptide(L)'
;MKADIDTSQDRVKGSEAMKTHKCQAEGCGQRIDIKHFMCTRHWFMVPVTLRRVIKAGYRPGRVIDKLPSKVYDVAAVAALAIVKNNEAHR
;
A
#
# COMPACT_ATOMS: atom_id res chain seq x y z
N MET A 1 2.42 -51.01 8.49
CA MET A 1 2.15 -49.91 7.54
C MET A 1 1.82 -48.65 8.33
N LYS A 2 2.65 -47.60 8.22
CA LYS A 2 2.32 -46.25 8.68
C LYS A 2 1.79 -45.52 7.45
N ALA A 3 0.57 -45.00 7.50
CA ALA A 3 -0.01 -44.19 6.44
C ALA A 3 -0.12 -42.75 6.96
N ASP A 4 0.42 -41.86 6.15
CA ASP A 4 0.85 -40.51 6.42
C ASP A 4 -0.33 -39.54 6.59
N ILE A 5 -0.19 -38.63 7.56
CA ILE A 5 -1.14 -37.54 7.82
C ILE A 5 -0.87 -36.44 6.77
N ASP A 6 -1.65 -36.43 5.69
CA ASP A 6 -1.74 -35.31 4.75
C ASP A 6 -2.60 -34.20 5.36
N THR A 7 -1.98 -33.31 6.15
CA THR A 7 -2.62 -32.05 6.55
C THR A 7 -2.37 -31.02 5.46
N SER A 8 -3.10 -31.13 4.35
CA SER A 8 -3.19 -30.09 3.35
C SER A 8 -3.96 -28.91 3.97
N GLN A 9 -3.20 -27.95 4.52
CA GLN A 9 -3.74 -26.76 5.15
C GLN A 9 -4.41 -25.88 4.08
N ASP A 10 -5.71 -26.09 3.94
CA ASP A 10 -6.69 -25.08 3.56
C ASP A 10 -6.30 -23.72 4.15
N ARG A 11 -5.75 -22.84 3.31
CA ARG A 11 -5.49 -21.45 3.65
C ARG A 11 -6.83 -20.73 3.78
N VAL A 12 -7.50 -20.92 4.91
CA VAL A 12 -8.58 -20.06 5.39
C VAL A 12 -8.02 -18.66 5.66
N LYS A 13 -7.88 -17.86 4.60
CA LYS A 13 -7.48 -16.46 4.71
C LYS A 13 -8.70 -15.69 5.22
N GLY A 14 -8.72 -15.53 6.53
CA GLY A 14 -9.79 -14.90 7.31
C GLY A 14 -10.40 -13.68 6.64
N SER A 15 -11.72 -13.76 6.52
CA SER A 15 -12.65 -12.70 6.23
C SER A 15 -12.69 -11.68 7.38
N GLU A 16 -11.88 -10.64 7.28
CA GLU A 16 -12.17 -9.34 7.89
C GLU A 16 -12.49 -8.38 6.74
N ALA A 17 -13.51 -7.54 6.90
CA ALA A 17 -13.93 -6.55 5.89
C ALA A 17 -12.83 -5.50 5.67
N MET A 18 -11.78 -5.89 4.95
CA MET A 18 -10.59 -5.12 4.68
C MET A 18 -10.99 -4.06 3.67
N LYS A 19 -11.23 -2.84 4.13
CA LYS A 19 -11.50 -1.69 3.26
C LYS A 19 -10.36 -1.64 2.26
N THR A 20 -10.63 -1.97 1.00
CA THR A 20 -9.65 -1.83 -0.08
C THR A 20 -9.87 -0.50 -0.77
N HIS A 21 -8.81 0.20 -1.17
CA HIS A 21 -8.87 1.31 -2.10
C HIS A 21 -8.11 0.98 -3.39
N LYS A 22 -8.29 1.82 -4.42
CA LYS A 22 -7.47 1.74 -5.62
C LYS A 22 -6.10 2.34 -5.32
N CYS A 23 -5.06 1.79 -5.92
CA CYS A 23 -3.73 2.38 -5.88
C CYS A 23 -3.79 3.85 -6.30
N GLN A 24 -3.09 4.71 -5.57
CA GLN A 24 -3.13 6.16 -5.78
C GLN A 24 -2.35 6.61 -7.02
N ALA A 25 -1.50 5.75 -7.57
CA ALA A 25 -0.77 6.03 -8.80
C ALA A 25 -1.72 6.23 -10.00
N GLU A 26 -1.49 7.29 -10.78
CA GLU A 26 -2.28 7.61 -11.97
C GLU A 26 -2.28 6.42 -12.95
N GLY A 27 -3.46 6.03 -13.44
CA GLY A 27 -3.61 4.88 -14.35
C GLY A 27 -3.53 3.49 -13.69
N CYS A 28 -3.21 3.38 -12.40
CA CYS A 28 -3.15 2.09 -11.72
C CYS A 28 -4.53 1.62 -11.22
N GLY A 29 -5.09 0.57 -11.82
CA GLY A 29 -6.36 -0.03 -11.40
C GLY A 29 -6.28 -1.02 -10.23
N GLN A 30 -5.11 -1.25 -9.64
CA GLN A 30 -4.93 -2.31 -8.65
C GLN A 30 -5.65 -2.00 -7.34
N ARG A 31 -6.48 -2.93 -6.87
CA ARG A 31 -7.11 -2.86 -5.53
C ARG A 31 -6.09 -3.29 -4.47
N ILE A 32 -5.91 -2.44 -3.46
CA ILE A 32 -4.99 -2.65 -2.36
C ILE A 32 -5.71 -2.44 -1.04
N ASP A 33 -5.21 -3.07 0.00
CA ASP A 33 -5.67 -2.88 1.38
C ASP A 33 -5.38 -1.44 1.86
N ILE A 34 -6.31 -0.83 2.60
CA ILE A 34 -6.19 0.50 3.23
C ILE A 34 -4.95 0.68 4.12
N LYS A 35 -4.28 -0.40 4.52
CA LYS A 35 -2.97 -0.33 5.20
C LYS A 35 -1.79 0.01 4.29
N HIS A 36 -1.99 0.02 2.98
CA HIS A 36 -0.96 0.35 2.01
C HIS A 36 -1.28 1.66 1.29
N PHE A 37 -0.30 2.56 1.21
CA PHE A 37 -0.46 3.80 0.45
C PHE A 37 -0.60 3.56 -1.07
N MET A 38 0.20 2.65 -1.62
CA MET A 38 0.24 2.27 -3.04
C MET A 38 0.42 0.76 -3.19
N CYS A 39 0.21 0.23 -4.40
CA CYS A 39 0.55 -1.16 -4.68
C CYS A 39 2.06 -1.39 -4.59
N THR A 40 2.45 -2.64 -4.37
CA THR A 40 3.85 -3.04 -4.18
C THR A 40 4.77 -2.50 -5.28
N ARG A 41 4.37 -2.61 -6.56
CA ARG A 41 5.14 -2.09 -7.70
C ARG A 41 5.45 -0.60 -7.57
N HIS A 42 4.40 0.21 -7.44
CA HIS A 42 4.54 1.68 -7.36
C HIS A 42 5.19 2.12 -6.05
N TRP A 43 4.95 1.41 -4.96
CA TRP A 43 5.63 1.67 -3.70
C TRP A 43 7.15 1.53 -3.83
N PHE A 44 7.64 0.52 -4.56
CA PHE A 44 9.07 0.34 -4.77
C PHE A 44 9.71 1.33 -5.74
N MET A 45 8.93 2.05 -6.55
CA MET A 45 9.43 3.18 -7.37
C MET A 45 9.71 4.43 -6.52
N VAL A 46 9.09 4.54 -5.35
CA VAL A 46 9.29 5.68 -4.46
C VAL A 46 10.63 5.52 -3.70
N PRO A 47 11.50 6.56 -3.67
CA PRO A 47 12.73 6.56 -2.88
C PRO A 47 12.50 6.18 -1.42
N VAL A 48 13.48 5.46 -0.83
CA VAL A 48 13.40 4.96 0.56
C VAL A 48 13.15 6.09 1.57
N THR A 49 13.73 7.27 1.35
CA THR A 49 13.55 8.45 2.20
C THR A 49 12.09 8.89 2.26
N LEU A 50 11.44 9.06 1.12
CA LEU A 50 10.01 9.40 1.04
C LEU A 50 9.13 8.29 1.59
N ARG A 51 9.45 7.03 1.30
CA ARG A 51 8.72 5.88 1.88
C ARG A 51 8.72 5.90 3.40
N ARG A 52 9.84 6.26 4.04
CA ARG A 52 9.94 6.38 5.50
C ARG A 52 9.07 7.51 6.03
N VAL A 53 9.09 8.68 5.38
CA VAL A 53 8.25 9.83 5.76
C VAL A 53 6.77 9.47 5.66
N ILE A 54 6.35 8.88 4.54
CA ILE A 54 4.97 8.43 4.33
C ILE A 54 4.61 7.38 5.37
N LYS A 55 5.44 6.35 5.59
CA LYS A 55 5.17 5.30 6.59
C LYS A 55 5.05 5.86 8.02
N ALA A 56 5.78 6.92 8.37
CA ALA A 56 5.70 7.57 9.68
C ALA A 56 4.40 8.38 9.84
N GLY A 57 3.91 9.01 8.77
CA GLY A 57 2.67 9.79 8.78
C GLY A 57 1.40 8.99 8.46
N TYR A 58 1.53 7.86 7.76
CA TYR A 58 0.41 7.06 7.28
C TYR A 58 -0.15 6.17 8.38
N ARG A 59 -1.41 6.41 8.76
CA ARG A 59 -2.13 5.61 9.76
C ARG A 59 -3.43 5.08 9.17
N PRO A 60 -3.48 3.79 8.79
CA PRO A 60 -4.70 3.21 8.24
C PRO A 60 -5.82 3.17 9.28
N GLY A 61 -7.04 3.49 8.85
CA GLY A 61 -8.23 3.46 9.71
C GLY A 61 -8.50 4.73 10.52
N ARG A 62 -7.68 5.79 10.43
CA ARG A 62 -8.05 7.11 10.98
C ARG A 62 -9.01 7.82 10.03
N VAL A 63 -10.31 7.74 10.32
CA VAL A 63 -11.34 8.50 9.60
C VAL A 63 -11.46 9.94 10.13
N ILE A 64 -10.77 10.34 11.23
CA ILE A 64 -11.17 11.53 11.99
C ILE A 64 -10.02 12.35 12.63
N ASP A 65 -8.84 12.42 12.02
CA ASP A 65 -7.86 13.46 12.39
C ASP A 65 -7.50 14.27 11.14
N LYS A 66 -8.12 15.44 11.02
CA LYS A 66 -8.22 16.27 9.81
C LYS A 66 -6.92 16.96 9.38
N LEU A 67 -5.77 16.59 9.93
CA LEU A 67 -4.50 17.26 9.64
C LEU A 67 -3.39 16.22 9.45
N PRO A 68 -3.24 15.65 8.24
CA PRO A 68 -1.92 15.15 7.87
C PRO A 68 -0.88 16.23 8.18
N SER A 69 0.29 15.83 8.69
CA SER A 69 1.40 16.76 8.82
C SER A 69 1.73 17.33 7.45
N LYS A 70 2.01 18.63 7.33
CA LYS A 70 2.46 19.26 6.08
C LYS A 70 3.60 18.48 5.43
N VAL A 71 4.45 17.84 6.24
CA VAL A 71 5.55 16.97 5.79
C VAL A 71 5.03 15.70 5.08
N TYR A 72 3.97 15.10 5.60
CA TYR A 72 3.33 13.94 4.98
C TYR A 72 2.71 14.30 3.63
N ASP A 73 1.97 15.42 3.55
CA ASP A 73 1.30 15.82 2.30
C ASP A 73 2.32 16.09 1.18
N VAL A 74 3.39 16.81 1.49
CA VAL A 74 4.48 17.06 0.55
C VAL A 74 5.13 15.75 0.11
N ALA A 75 5.35 14.81 1.04
CA ALA A 75 5.93 13.52 0.71
C ALA A 75 4.99 12.65 -0.15
N ALA A 76 3.68 12.68 0.11
CA ALA A 76 2.66 11.95 -0.65
C ALA A 76 2.55 12.49 -2.09
N VAL A 77 2.53 13.81 -2.26
CA VAL A 77 2.54 14.46 -3.58
C VAL A 77 3.82 14.14 -4.34
N ALA A 78 4.98 14.22 -3.67
CA ALA A 78 6.27 13.88 -4.28
C ALA A 78 6.32 12.40 -4.72
N ALA A 79 5.82 11.48 -3.90
CA ALA A 79 5.75 10.06 -4.26
C ALA A 79 4.88 9.81 -5.50
N LEU A 80 3.73 10.48 -5.61
CA LEU A 80 2.86 10.39 -6.78
C LEU A 80 3.53 10.92 -8.05
N ALA A 81 4.18 12.08 -7.96
CA ALA A 81 4.91 12.67 -9.09
C ALA A 81 6.06 11.77 -9.55
N ILE A 82 6.79 11.16 -8.62
CA ILE A 82 7.87 10.22 -8.95
C ILE A 82 7.32 9.00 -9.68
N VAL A 83 6.26 8.38 -9.15
CA VAL A 83 5.65 7.21 -9.80
C VAL A 83 5.16 7.56 -11.20
N LYS A 84 4.51 8.72 -11.36
CA LYS A 84 4.06 9.21 -12.67
C LYS A 84 5.21 9.36 -13.66
N ASN A 85 6.31 10.00 -13.26
CA ASN A 85 7.48 10.15 -14.12
C ASN A 85 8.10 8.79 -14.46
N ASN A 86 8.21 7.87 -13.50
CA ASN A 86 8.74 6.54 -13.76
C ASN A 86 7.87 5.72 -14.73
N GLU A 87 6.55 5.80 -14.60
CA GLU A 87 5.62 5.14 -15.52
C GLU A 87 5.62 5.79 -16.92
N ALA A 88 5.91 7.09 -17.05
CA ALA A 88 6.05 7.76 -18.34
C ALA A 88 7.33 7.40 -19.11
N HIS A 89 8.36 6.93 -18.39
CA HIS A 89 9.64 6.51 -18.97
C HIS A 89 9.74 5.00 -19.19
N ARG A 90 8.63 4.27 -19.08
CA ARG A 90 8.56 2.81 -19.19
C ARG A 90 7.79 2.36 -20.42
#